data_AF-A0A3B3ZX61-F1
#
_entry.id   AF-A0A3B3ZX61-F1
#
_cell.length_a   1.000
_cell.length_b   1.000
_cell.length_c   1.000
_cell.angle_alpha   90.00
_cell.angle_beta   90.00
_cell.angle_gamma   90.00
#
_symmetry.space_group_name_H-M   'P 1'
#
loop_
_entity.id
_entity.type
_entity.pdbx_description
1 polymer ?
#
loop_
_entity_poly.entity_id
_entity_poly.type
_entity_poly.pdbx_seq_one_letter_code
_entity_poly.pdbx_strand_id
1 'polypeptide(L)'
;MIKNHSKLKSSSLAVPIVDDVKLSKAEDRSQTRADKNLTKTEDLDSKETHKPKRGWVWNQFYVLEEHMGPEPQYVGKLHSNSDKGDGSVRYILSGEGAGSLFTIDEDTGDIHAPISLDRETKAQYVLHARAVDRRTNRSIETQSEFIIKVQDVNDNPPTFPDGPFSATVPEMSDVGTSVFQVTASDADDPTYGNSAKIVYSLLEGQPHFSVDPKTGRLSPAVLLLALGVGHMIKAGIFLCFFS
;
A
#
# COMPACT_ATOMS: atom_id res chain seq x y z
N MET A 1 102.38 -31.07 33.31
CA MET A 1 103.16 -30.20 32.40
C MET A 1 102.22 -29.07 31.96
N ILE A 2 102.19 -27.94 32.67
CA ILE A 2 103.05 -26.75 32.52
C ILE A 2 102.79 -25.96 31.22
N LYS A 3 102.42 -24.67 31.46
CA LYS A 3 102.50 -23.45 30.65
C LYS A 3 101.36 -23.20 29.64
N ASN A 4 100.52 -22.18 29.79
CA ASN A 4 100.71 -20.74 30.05
C ASN A 4 101.11 -19.97 28.77
N HIS A 5 100.56 -18.75 28.65
CA HIS A 5 100.87 -17.69 27.67
C HIS A 5 100.26 -17.85 26.27
N SER A 6 99.88 -16.81 25.52
CA SER A 6 99.74 -15.36 25.76
C SER A 6 99.19 -14.75 24.46
N LYS A 7 98.55 -13.59 24.61
CA LYS A 7 98.03 -12.68 23.58
C LYS A 7 99.02 -12.26 22.47
N LEU A 8 98.42 -11.57 21.47
CA LEU A 8 98.91 -10.54 20.51
C LEU A 8 98.96 -11.07 19.06
N LYS A 9 98.59 -10.36 17.97
CA LYS A 9 98.30 -8.93 17.68
C LYS A 9 97.70 -8.81 16.25
N SER A 10 96.87 -7.77 16.02
CA SER A 10 96.59 -7.03 14.74
C SER A 10 96.03 -7.80 13.52
N SER A 11 95.22 -7.29 12.58
CA SER A 11 95.03 -5.94 12.05
C SER A 11 93.78 -5.84 11.14
N SER A 12 93.20 -4.64 11.09
CA SER A 12 92.62 -3.94 9.92
C SER A 12 91.32 -4.39 9.21
N LEU A 13 90.53 -3.35 8.91
CA LEU A 13 89.60 -3.10 7.81
C LEU A 13 88.09 -3.44 7.97
N ALA A 14 87.37 -2.33 8.13
CA ALA A 14 86.20 -1.89 7.34
C ALA A 14 84.79 -2.15 7.89
N VAL A 15 84.22 -1.06 8.44
CA VAL A 15 82.94 -0.38 8.10
C VAL A 15 81.68 -1.26 8.02
N PRO A 16 80.65 -0.99 8.86
CA PRO A 16 79.69 0.12 8.65
C PRO A 16 79.65 1.11 9.84
N ILE A 17 79.53 2.44 9.66
CA ILE A 17 78.33 3.24 9.31
C ILE A 17 77.18 2.87 10.28
N VAL A 18 76.65 3.71 11.19
CA VAL A 18 76.68 5.18 11.38
C VAL A 18 76.26 5.48 12.83
N ASP A 19 76.85 6.54 13.37
CA ASP A 19 76.46 7.48 14.44
C ASP A 19 75.76 6.99 15.73
N ASP A 20 76.53 7.13 16.82
CA ASP A 20 76.06 7.44 18.17
C ASP A 20 75.41 8.84 18.23
N VAL A 21 74.41 9.02 19.10
CA VAL A 21 74.56 9.75 20.37
C VAL A 21 73.23 9.82 21.15
N LYS A 22 73.29 9.17 22.32
CA LYS A 22 72.69 9.44 23.66
C LYS A 22 71.17 9.51 23.90
N LEU A 23 70.77 8.66 24.87
CA LEU A 23 69.77 8.83 25.94
C LEU A 23 68.46 9.56 25.59
N SER A 24 67.32 8.84 25.56
CA SER A 24 66.53 8.45 26.73
C SER A 24 65.16 7.81 26.35
N LYS A 25 64.71 6.84 27.17
CA LYS A 25 63.37 6.18 27.23
C LYS A 25 62.95 5.14 26.16
N ALA A 26 62.16 4.15 26.64
CA ALA A 26 61.41 3.07 25.95
C ALA A 26 62.28 1.91 25.37
N GLU A 27 61.92 0.63 25.24
CA GLU A 27 60.71 -0.20 25.45
C GLU A 27 61.10 -1.71 25.39
N ASP A 28 60.24 -2.57 25.96
CA ASP A 28 59.90 -3.99 25.66
C ASP A 28 60.96 -5.08 25.33
N ARG A 29 61.01 -6.13 26.19
CA ARG A 29 61.32 -7.51 25.82
C ARG A 29 60.37 -8.47 26.53
N SER A 30 59.33 -8.86 25.81
CA SER A 30 58.47 -10.01 26.09
C SER A 30 59.28 -11.31 26.14
N GLN A 31 59.19 -12.07 27.25
CA GLN A 31 58.55 -13.39 27.30
C GLN A 31 58.89 -14.15 28.58
N THR A 32 57.90 -14.25 29.46
CA THR A 32 57.65 -15.50 30.18
C THR A 32 56.13 -15.69 30.24
N ARG A 33 55.61 -16.43 29.25
CA ARG A 33 54.71 -17.57 29.43
C ARG A 33 53.72 -17.42 30.60
N ALA A 34 52.49 -17.03 30.31
CA ALA A 34 51.27 -17.79 30.65
C ALA A 34 50.01 -16.94 30.42
N ASP A 35 49.23 -17.42 29.46
CA ASP A 35 47.79 -17.60 29.55
C ASP A 35 46.82 -16.42 29.35
N LYS A 36 45.99 -16.65 28.32
CA LYS A 36 44.62 -16.18 28.08
C LYS A 36 44.50 -14.86 27.32
N ASN A 37 44.56 -14.97 26.00
CA ASN A 37 43.51 -14.45 25.12
C ASN A 37 43.69 -15.00 23.71
N LEU A 38 42.66 -15.65 23.16
CA LEU A 38 42.19 -15.58 21.76
C LEU A 38 41.23 -16.76 21.49
N THR A 39 39.97 -16.59 21.85
CA THR A 39 38.86 -17.12 21.05
C THR A 39 38.17 -15.92 20.44
N LYS A 40 38.66 -15.51 19.28
CA LYS A 40 37.95 -14.59 18.39
C LYS A 40 36.91 -15.44 17.66
N THR A 41 35.76 -15.65 18.29
CA THR A 41 34.55 -15.99 17.53
C THR A 41 34.17 -14.72 16.78
N GLU A 42 34.41 -14.74 15.47
CA GLU A 42 33.79 -13.81 14.54
C GLU A 42 32.29 -14.08 14.53
N ASP A 43 31.57 -13.50 15.50
CA ASP A 43 30.13 -13.34 15.34
C ASP A 43 29.94 -12.19 14.35
N LEU A 44 29.72 -12.63 13.11
CA LEU A 44 29.23 -11.84 12.00
C LEU A 44 28.16 -10.88 12.52
N ASP A 45 28.47 -9.58 12.38
CA ASP A 45 27.53 -8.48 12.46
C ASP A 45 26.30 -8.82 11.63
N SER A 46 25.30 -9.43 12.27
CA SER A 46 23.96 -9.50 11.75
C SER A 46 23.51 -8.05 11.73
N LYS A 47 23.65 -7.42 10.56
CA LYS A 47 22.81 -6.30 10.15
C LYS A 47 21.37 -6.75 10.33
N GLU A 48 20.88 -6.60 11.55
CA GLU A 48 19.47 -6.57 11.85
C GLU A 48 19.00 -5.30 11.17
N THR A 49 18.58 -5.46 9.91
CA THR A 49 17.82 -4.45 9.20
C THR A 49 16.70 -4.09 10.16
N HIS A 50 16.75 -2.88 10.71
CA HIS A 50 15.74 -2.41 11.63
C HIS A 50 14.41 -2.48 10.88
N LYS A 51 13.69 -3.60 11.00
CA LYS A 51 12.30 -3.66 10.62
C LYS A 51 11.66 -2.54 11.42
N PRO A 52 10.98 -1.58 10.76
CA PRO A 52 10.33 -0.51 11.51
C PRO A 52 9.44 -1.18 12.55
N LYS A 53 9.61 -0.80 13.82
CA LYS A 53 8.74 -1.27 14.90
C LYS A 53 7.32 -1.03 14.43
N ARG A 54 6.51 -2.09 14.35
CA ARG A 54 5.09 -2.00 14.03
C ARG A 54 4.49 -0.89 14.90
N GLY A 55 3.85 0.10 14.28
CA GLY A 55 3.20 1.20 15.00
C GLY A 55 2.22 0.64 16.02
N TRP A 56 1.94 1.41 17.07
CA TRP A 56 0.96 1.05 18.09
C TRP A 56 -0.49 1.12 17.58
N VAL A 57 -0.69 1.66 16.37
CA VAL A 57 -1.98 1.67 15.65
C VAL A 57 -1.98 0.62 14.55
N TRP A 58 -3.15 0.01 14.32
CA TRP A 58 -3.39 -0.87 13.17
C TRP A 58 -3.20 -0.11 11.86
N ASN A 59 -2.58 -0.75 10.86
CA ASN A 59 -2.24 -0.08 9.61
C ASN A 59 -3.45 0.46 8.85
N GLN A 60 -4.63 -0.15 9.02
CA GLN A 60 -5.84 0.28 8.32
C GLN A 60 -7.12 -0.02 9.12
N PHE A 61 -8.12 0.85 8.96
CA PHE A 61 -9.50 0.65 9.37
C PHE A 61 -10.42 0.71 8.13
N TYR A 62 -11.65 0.26 8.30
CA TYR A 62 -12.66 0.22 7.25
C TYR A 62 -13.93 0.90 7.75
N VAL A 63 -14.59 1.61 6.85
CA VAL A 63 -15.85 2.32 7.08
C VAL A 63 -16.71 2.10 5.84
N LEU A 64 -17.99 1.76 6.00
CA LEU A 64 -18.90 1.62 4.86
C LEU A 64 -19.36 3.00 4.40
N GLU A 65 -19.45 3.20 3.10
CA GLU A 65 -20.19 4.34 2.57
C GLU A 65 -21.71 4.20 2.78
N GLU A 66 -22.44 5.29 2.52
CA GLU A 66 -23.90 5.31 2.49
C GLU A 66 -24.60 4.70 3.73
N HIS A 67 -24.12 5.01 4.93
CA HIS A 67 -24.72 4.47 6.15
C HIS A 67 -26.15 4.97 6.37
N MET A 68 -27.16 4.11 6.41
CA MET A 68 -28.56 4.56 6.57
C MET A 68 -28.98 4.90 8.03
N GLY A 69 -28.04 5.01 8.96
CA GLY A 69 -28.29 5.34 10.37
C GLY A 69 -28.28 6.85 10.65
N PRO A 70 -28.97 7.34 11.70
CA PRO A 70 -28.95 8.75 12.10
C PRO A 70 -27.68 9.14 12.88
N GLU A 71 -26.89 8.16 13.32
CA GLU A 71 -25.70 8.36 14.14
C GLU A 71 -24.40 8.23 13.32
N PRO A 72 -23.33 8.91 13.73
CA PRO A 72 -22.00 8.71 13.16
C PRO A 72 -21.58 7.24 13.18
N GLN A 73 -20.98 6.77 12.09
CA GLN A 73 -20.57 5.38 11.97
C GLN A 73 -19.28 5.12 12.77
N TYR A 74 -19.29 4.09 13.61
CA TYR A 74 -18.10 3.64 14.33
C TYR A 74 -17.10 3.00 13.37
N VAL A 75 -15.88 3.54 13.32
CA VAL A 75 -14.80 3.07 12.44
C VAL A 75 -13.88 2.09 13.16
N GLY A 76 -13.60 2.34 14.43
CA GLY A 76 -12.68 1.53 15.22
C GLY A 76 -12.12 2.27 16.42
N LYS A 77 -11.20 1.63 17.13
CA LYS A 77 -10.59 2.15 18.36
C LYS A 77 -9.09 2.26 18.24
N LEU A 78 -8.55 3.39 18.67
CA LEU A 78 -7.14 3.51 19.00
C LEU A 78 -6.89 3.08 20.43
N HIS A 79 -5.80 2.34 20.64
CA HIS A 79 -5.39 1.94 21.97
C HIS A 79 -3.88 2.06 22.10
N SER A 80 -3.45 2.95 22.99
CA SER A 80 -2.03 3.12 23.33
C SER A 80 -1.57 1.98 24.23
N ASN A 81 -0.36 1.47 24.03
CA ASN A 81 0.19 0.44 24.92
C ASN A 81 0.48 0.97 26.33
N SER A 82 0.53 2.29 26.49
CA SER A 82 0.75 2.96 27.79
C SER A 82 -0.56 3.33 28.50
N ASP A 83 -1.71 3.16 27.84
CA ASP A 83 -3.01 3.43 28.42
C ASP A 83 -3.45 2.29 29.35
N LYS A 84 -3.61 2.61 30.63
CA LYS A 84 -4.04 1.65 31.67
C LYS A 84 -5.54 1.71 31.93
N GLY A 85 -6.29 2.53 31.20
CA GLY A 85 -7.70 2.79 31.46
C GLY A 85 -7.95 3.64 32.71
N ASP A 86 -6.93 4.36 33.19
CA ASP A 86 -7.03 5.28 34.34
C ASP A 86 -7.36 6.72 33.92
N GLY A 87 -7.62 6.95 32.63
CA GLY A 87 -7.89 8.27 32.06
C GLY A 87 -6.65 9.17 31.99
N SER A 88 -5.44 8.63 32.16
CA SER A 88 -4.20 9.42 32.03
C SER A 88 -3.81 9.73 30.59
N VAL A 89 -4.38 9.01 29.62
CA VAL A 89 -4.09 9.15 28.19
C VAL A 89 -5.18 9.96 27.49
N ARG A 90 -4.75 10.76 26.52
CA ARG A 90 -5.62 11.45 25.57
C ARG A 90 -5.21 11.10 24.15
N TYR A 91 -6.19 10.72 23.34
CA TYR A 91 -6.01 10.40 21.92
C TYR A 91 -6.27 11.64 21.07
N ILE A 92 -5.44 11.84 20.04
CA ILE A 92 -5.54 12.97 19.11
C ILE A 92 -5.37 12.44 17.70
N LEU A 93 -6.28 12.88 16.82
CA LEU A 93 -6.26 12.58 15.40
C LEU A 93 -5.80 13.79 14.59
N SER A 94 -5.01 13.57 13.54
CA SER A 94 -4.63 14.57 12.54
C SER A 94 -4.52 13.93 11.15
N GLY A 95 -4.32 14.74 10.11
CA GLY A 95 -4.26 14.26 8.72
C GLY A 95 -5.53 14.58 7.95
N GLU A 96 -5.84 13.78 6.94
CA GLU A 96 -6.94 14.05 6.02
C GLU A 96 -8.31 13.89 6.68
N GLY A 97 -9.12 14.96 6.68
CA GLY A 97 -10.47 14.91 7.25
C GLY A 97 -10.52 14.80 8.78
N ALA A 98 -9.40 14.83 9.49
CA ALA A 98 -9.40 14.80 10.95
C ALA A 98 -10.12 16.04 11.52
N GLY A 99 -11.10 15.83 12.39
CA GLY A 99 -11.93 16.86 13.02
C GLY A 99 -13.08 17.37 12.15
N SER A 100 -13.11 17.07 10.85
CA SER A 100 -14.21 17.45 9.94
C SER A 100 -15.03 16.24 9.47
N LEU A 101 -14.35 15.17 9.08
CA LEU A 101 -14.94 13.88 8.70
C LEU A 101 -14.68 12.86 9.82
N PHE A 102 -13.44 12.67 10.22
CA PHE A 102 -13.10 11.68 11.23
C PHE A 102 -12.94 12.37 12.59
N THR A 103 -13.78 11.97 13.53
CA THR A 103 -13.71 12.42 14.92
C THR A 103 -13.21 11.28 15.80
N ILE A 104 -12.53 11.61 16.88
CA ILE A 104 -12.07 10.66 17.87
C ILE A 104 -12.53 11.10 19.24
N ASP A 105 -13.06 10.17 20.03
CA ASP A 105 -13.24 10.39 21.46
C ASP A 105 -11.85 10.41 22.11
N GLU A 106 -11.48 11.55 22.68
CA GLU A 106 -10.16 11.77 23.25
C GLU A 106 -9.89 10.91 24.49
N ASP A 107 -10.92 10.41 25.18
CA ASP A 107 -10.83 9.57 26.37
C ASP A 107 -10.83 8.09 26.03
N THR A 108 -11.70 7.66 25.12
CA THR A 108 -11.83 6.24 24.77
C THR A 108 -10.96 5.83 23.60
N GLY A 109 -10.61 6.74 22.70
CA GLY A 109 -9.93 6.44 21.44
C GLY A 109 -10.86 5.94 20.33
N ASP A 110 -12.18 5.98 20.53
CA ASP A 110 -13.17 5.55 19.54
C ASP A 110 -13.28 6.56 18.39
N ILE A 111 -13.05 6.09 17.17
CA ILE A 111 -13.11 6.87 15.93
C ILE A 111 -14.49 6.72 15.29
N HIS A 112 -15.05 7.85 14.88
CA HIS A 112 -16.32 7.91 14.17
C HIS A 112 -16.17 8.69 12.86
N ALA A 113 -16.97 8.29 11.85
CA ALA A 113 -17.09 8.94 10.55
C ALA A 113 -18.51 9.48 10.35
N PRO A 114 -18.72 10.47 9.47
CA PRO A 114 -20.05 10.91 9.11
C PRO A 114 -20.76 9.83 8.30
N ILE A 115 -22.06 10.01 8.17
CA ILE A 115 -22.91 9.16 7.36
C ILE A 115 -22.69 9.41 5.85
N SER A 116 -22.26 10.61 5.48
CA SER A 116 -22.15 11.09 4.09
C SER A 116 -20.81 10.74 3.42
N LEU A 117 -20.16 9.64 3.80
CA LEU A 117 -18.99 9.18 3.05
C LEU A 117 -19.45 8.55 1.73
N ASP A 118 -18.66 8.81 0.70
CA ASP A 118 -18.86 8.37 -0.69
C ASP A 118 -17.47 7.96 -1.22
N ARG A 119 -17.35 6.69 -1.62
CA ARG A 119 -16.15 6.03 -2.09
C ARG A 119 -15.78 6.49 -3.50
N GLU A 120 -16.76 6.72 -4.37
CA GLU A 120 -16.57 7.29 -5.72
C GLU A 120 -15.93 8.68 -5.63
N THR A 121 -16.31 9.46 -4.61
CA THR A 121 -15.65 10.74 -4.33
C THR A 121 -14.24 10.55 -3.77
N LYS A 122 -14.06 9.72 -2.73
CA LYS A 122 -12.74 9.43 -2.15
C LYS A 122 -12.70 8.10 -1.39
N ALA A 123 -12.05 7.10 -1.99
CA ALA A 123 -11.95 5.75 -1.44
C ALA A 123 -11.05 5.57 -0.18
N GLN A 124 -10.11 6.48 0.09
CA GLN A 124 -9.19 6.33 1.22
C GLN A 124 -8.70 7.65 1.80
N TYR A 125 -8.43 7.63 3.11
CA TYR A 125 -7.93 8.78 3.87
C TYR A 125 -6.69 8.39 4.67
N VAL A 126 -5.63 9.19 4.56
CA VAL A 126 -4.40 9.00 5.34
C VAL A 126 -4.46 9.87 6.59
N LEU A 127 -4.37 9.22 7.75
CA LEU A 127 -4.51 9.84 9.06
C LEU A 127 -3.31 9.52 9.94
N HIS A 128 -3.13 10.34 10.97
CA HIS A 128 -2.13 10.15 11.98
C HIS A 128 -2.74 10.19 13.38
N ALA A 129 -2.25 9.29 14.24
CA ALA A 129 -2.64 9.19 15.62
C ALA A 129 -1.51 9.63 16.55
N ARG A 130 -1.88 10.32 17.63
CA ARG A 130 -1.02 10.59 18.78
C ARG A 130 -1.73 10.20 20.06
N ALA A 131 -1.00 9.57 20.96
CA ALA A 131 -1.38 9.41 22.36
C ALA A 131 -0.51 10.34 23.21
N VAL A 132 -1.15 11.12 24.09
CA VAL A 132 -0.47 12.07 24.97
C VAL A 132 -0.86 11.83 26.43
N ASP A 133 0.07 12.08 27.34
CA ASP A 133 -0.23 12.14 28.77
C ASP A 133 -1.05 13.41 29.07
N ARG A 134 -2.20 13.27 29.70
CA ARG A 134 -3.15 14.39 29.93
C ARG A 134 -2.58 15.51 30.79
N ARG A 135 -1.70 15.18 31.75
CA ARG A 135 -1.14 16.15 32.70
C ARG A 135 -0.05 17.00 32.05
N THR A 136 0.78 16.39 31.22
CA THR A 136 1.97 17.01 30.64
C THR A 136 1.80 17.40 29.17
N ASN A 137 0.77 16.89 28.52
CA ASN A 137 0.50 17.00 27.08
C ASN A 137 1.66 16.51 26.20
N ARG A 138 2.57 15.70 26.76
CA ARG A 138 3.71 15.14 26.03
C ARG A 138 3.27 13.86 25.33
N SER A 139 3.81 13.64 24.13
CA SER A 139 3.64 12.37 23.41
C SER A 139 4.22 11.25 24.25
N ILE A 140 3.40 10.23 24.52
CA ILE A 140 3.83 9.02 25.24
C ILE A 140 4.26 7.92 24.27
N GLU A 141 3.85 8.03 23.01
CA GLU A 141 4.26 7.16 21.90
C GLU A 141 4.62 7.99 20.67
N THR A 142 5.37 7.38 19.75
CA THR A 142 5.67 7.96 18.43
C THR A 142 4.36 8.10 17.64
N GLN A 143 4.21 9.18 16.88
CA GLN A 143 3.07 9.34 15.99
C GLN A 143 2.97 8.16 15.01
N SER A 144 1.76 7.62 14.85
CA SER A 144 1.50 6.49 13.96
C SER A 144 0.62 6.92 12.79
N GLU A 145 0.99 6.53 11.58
CA GLU A 145 0.15 6.70 10.39
C GLU A 145 -0.74 5.47 10.20
N PHE A 146 -1.97 5.67 9.74
CA PHE A 146 -2.91 4.62 9.35
C PHE A 146 -3.85 5.12 8.27
N ILE A 147 -4.51 4.18 7.58
CA ILE A 147 -5.44 4.48 6.49
C ILE A 147 -6.86 4.11 6.90
N ILE A 148 -7.83 4.99 6.67
CA ILE A 148 -9.25 4.59 6.65
C ILE A 148 -9.64 4.34 5.20
N LYS A 149 -10.10 3.12 4.92
CA LYS A 149 -10.63 2.73 3.60
C LYS A 149 -12.15 2.77 3.64
N VAL A 150 -12.74 3.49 2.69
CA VAL A 150 -14.18 3.47 2.46
C VAL A 150 -14.50 2.18 1.70
N GLN A 151 -15.41 1.39 2.24
CA GLN A 151 -15.88 0.16 1.64
C GLN A 151 -17.02 0.46 0.71
N ASP A 152 -16.93 -0.15 -0.47
CA ASP A 152 -17.88 -0.03 -1.56
C ASP A 152 -19.27 -0.56 -1.19
N VAL A 153 -20.29 0.21 -1.52
CA VAL A 153 -21.69 -0.19 -1.61
C VAL A 153 -22.09 -0.04 -3.07
N ASN A 154 -22.76 -1.04 -3.63
CA ASN A 154 -23.24 -0.97 -5.01
C ASN A 154 -24.48 -0.08 -5.09
N ASP A 155 -24.26 1.21 -5.29
CA ASP A 155 -25.27 2.27 -5.34
C ASP A 155 -25.25 3.03 -6.69
N ASN A 156 -24.22 2.85 -7.52
CA ASN A 156 -24.17 3.46 -8.84
C ASN A 156 -24.70 2.51 -9.92
N PRO A 157 -25.72 2.90 -10.70
CA PRO A 157 -26.12 2.10 -11.85
C PRO A 157 -25.11 2.25 -13.00
N PRO A 158 -24.89 1.20 -13.81
CA PRO A 158 -24.09 1.33 -15.03
C PRO A 158 -24.67 2.40 -15.98
N THR A 159 -23.79 3.19 -16.58
CA THR A 159 -24.12 4.29 -17.48
C THR A 159 -23.44 4.14 -18.84
N PHE A 160 -24.05 4.72 -19.89
CA PHE A 160 -23.48 4.77 -21.24
C PHE A 160 -23.01 6.18 -21.56
N PRO A 161 -21.74 6.53 -21.30
CA PRO A 161 -21.25 7.90 -21.48
C PRO A 161 -21.32 8.38 -22.95
N ASP A 162 -21.18 7.45 -23.91
CA ASP A 162 -21.17 7.75 -25.35
C ASP A 162 -22.54 7.60 -26.04
N GLY A 163 -23.61 7.40 -25.27
CA GLY A 163 -24.97 7.27 -25.79
C GLY A 163 -25.61 8.60 -26.21
N PRO A 164 -26.70 8.60 -27.00
CA PRO A 164 -27.40 7.43 -27.54
C PRO A 164 -26.69 6.82 -28.76
N PHE A 165 -26.76 5.49 -28.88
CA PHE A 165 -26.14 4.76 -29.99
C PHE A 165 -27.11 4.57 -31.14
N SER A 166 -26.61 4.72 -32.36
CA SER A 166 -27.30 4.30 -33.56
C SER A 166 -26.30 3.73 -34.56
N ALA A 167 -26.62 2.59 -35.14
CA ALA A 167 -25.80 1.94 -36.15
C ALA A 167 -26.62 1.68 -37.41
N THR A 168 -25.95 1.66 -38.55
CA THR A 168 -26.51 1.26 -39.84
C THR A 168 -25.81 0.01 -40.30
N VAL A 169 -26.57 -1.02 -40.63
CA VAL A 169 -26.02 -2.31 -41.06
C VAL A 169 -26.46 -2.59 -42.49
N PRO A 170 -25.53 -2.85 -43.42
CA PRO A 170 -25.86 -3.33 -44.75
C PRO A 170 -26.66 -4.64 -44.68
N GLU A 171 -27.68 -4.77 -45.52
CA GLU A 171 -28.48 -6.01 -45.59
C GLU A 171 -27.64 -7.24 -45.96
N MET A 172 -26.56 -7.04 -46.73
CA MET A 172 -25.60 -8.08 -47.13
C MET A 172 -24.59 -8.46 -46.04
N SER A 173 -24.69 -7.90 -44.83
CA SER A 173 -23.78 -8.26 -43.75
C SER A 173 -24.01 -9.71 -43.29
N ASP A 174 -22.90 -10.45 -43.20
CA ASP A 174 -22.92 -11.82 -42.68
C ASP A 174 -23.35 -11.83 -41.20
N VAL A 175 -24.02 -12.92 -40.81
CA VAL A 175 -24.39 -13.18 -39.42
C VAL A 175 -23.13 -13.15 -38.54
N GLY A 176 -23.21 -12.46 -37.39
CA GLY A 176 -22.10 -12.33 -36.45
C GLY A 176 -21.04 -11.29 -36.84
N THR A 177 -21.17 -10.62 -37.99
CA THR A 177 -20.30 -9.48 -38.34
C THR A 177 -20.40 -8.39 -37.28
N SER A 178 -19.27 -7.90 -36.79
CA SER A 178 -19.25 -6.82 -35.80
C SER A 178 -19.79 -5.54 -36.41
N VAL A 179 -20.85 -4.99 -35.82
CA VAL A 179 -21.49 -3.75 -36.27
C VAL A 179 -20.96 -2.57 -35.46
N PHE A 180 -21.09 -2.69 -34.14
CA PHE A 180 -20.75 -1.65 -33.18
C PHE A 180 -20.49 -2.30 -31.83
N GLN A 181 -19.71 -1.67 -30.96
CA GLN A 181 -19.49 -2.12 -29.60
C GLN A 181 -19.86 -0.98 -28.66
N VAL A 182 -20.82 -1.23 -27.77
CA VAL A 182 -21.17 -0.28 -26.71
C VAL A 182 -20.28 -0.51 -25.51
N THR A 183 -19.98 0.56 -24.78
CA THR A 183 -19.25 0.51 -23.51
C THR A 183 -20.10 1.19 -22.46
N ALA A 184 -20.43 0.47 -21.40
CA ALA A 184 -20.96 1.05 -20.17
C ALA A 184 -19.84 1.21 -19.13
N SER A 185 -20.04 2.16 -18.24
CA SER A 185 -19.21 2.41 -17.06
C SER A 185 -20.08 2.43 -15.83
N ASP A 186 -19.64 1.72 -14.81
CA ASP A 186 -20.20 1.74 -13.46
C ASP A 186 -19.13 2.34 -12.55
N ALA A 187 -19.54 3.20 -11.63
CA ALA A 187 -18.61 3.97 -10.80
C ALA A 187 -18.11 3.17 -9.59
N ASP A 188 -18.84 2.13 -9.18
CA ASP A 188 -18.50 1.28 -8.04
C ASP A 188 -17.16 0.54 -8.23
N ASP A 189 -16.59 0.01 -7.14
CA ASP A 189 -15.36 -0.77 -7.16
C ASP A 189 -15.57 -2.18 -7.77
N PRO A 190 -15.00 -2.50 -8.95
CA PRO A 190 -15.17 -3.81 -9.58
C PRO A 190 -14.50 -4.96 -8.82
N THR A 191 -13.69 -4.66 -7.80
CA THR A 191 -13.06 -5.67 -6.95
C THR A 191 -13.91 -6.07 -5.75
N TYR A 192 -14.98 -5.31 -5.45
CA TYR A 192 -15.85 -5.57 -4.31
C TYR A 192 -17.05 -6.44 -4.72
N GLY A 193 -16.95 -7.75 -4.50
CA GLY A 193 -18.06 -8.67 -4.72
C GLY A 193 -18.58 -8.71 -6.17
N ASN A 194 -19.82 -8.24 -6.37
CA ASN A 194 -20.48 -8.13 -7.68
C ASN A 194 -20.65 -6.67 -8.15
N SER A 195 -20.14 -5.68 -7.41
CA SER A 195 -20.16 -4.28 -7.81
C SER A 195 -19.50 -4.07 -9.17
N ALA A 196 -20.01 -3.09 -9.93
CA ALA A 196 -19.54 -2.75 -11.27
C ALA A 196 -19.45 -3.92 -12.29
N LYS A 197 -20.17 -5.04 -12.06
CA LYS A 197 -20.27 -6.13 -13.04
C LYS A 197 -21.34 -5.84 -14.07
N ILE A 198 -20.90 -5.51 -15.28
CA ILE A 198 -21.79 -5.12 -16.37
C ILE A 198 -22.17 -6.33 -17.22
N VAL A 199 -23.47 -6.45 -17.51
CA VAL A 199 -24.04 -7.41 -18.48
C VAL A 199 -24.87 -6.66 -19.51
N TYR A 200 -24.64 -6.95 -20.79
CA TYR A 200 -25.34 -6.31 -21.91
C TYR A 200 -26.50 -7.19 -22.41
N SER A 201 -27.68 -6.59 -22.62
CA SER A 201 -28.84 -7.28 -23.22
C SER A 201 -29.71 -6.33 -24.04
N LEU A 202 -30.07 -6.71 -25.25
CA LEU A 202 -30.97 -5.90 -26.11
C LEU A 202 -32.38 -5.84 -25.54
N LEU A 203 -33.03 -4.67 -25.64
CA LEU A 203 -34.47 -4.56 -25.45
C LEU A 203 -35.25 -5.44 -26.44
N GLU A 204 -36.49 -5.77 -26.05
CA GLU A 204 -37.46 -6.42 -26.92
C GLU A 204 -37.66 -5.63 -28.23
N GLY A 205 -37.97 -6.36 -29.31
CA GLY A 205 -38.19 -5.77 -30.64
C GLY A 205 -36.94 -5.63 -31.51
N GLN A 206 -35.80 -6.20 -31.11
CA GLN A 206 -34.58 -6.31 -31.92
C GLN A 206 -34.26 -7.77 -32.35
N PRO A 207 -35.20 -8.53 -32.95
CA PRO A 207 -35.02 -9.97 -33.22
C PRO A 207 -33.94 -10.30 -34.26
N HIS A 208 -33.49 -9.29 -35.02
CA HIS A 208 -32.49 -9.46 -36.07
C HIS A 208 -31.06 -9.21 -35.59
N PHE A 209 -30.89 -8.77 -34.35
CA PHE A 209 -29.60 -8.46 -33.75
C PHE A 209 -29.35 -9.29 -32.50
N SER A 210 -28.07 -9.45 -32.19
CA SER A 210 -27.59 -10.00 -30.94
C SER A 210 -26.53 -9.07 -30.35
N VAL A 211 -26.43 -9.05 -29.04
CA VAL A 211 -25.34 -8.39 -28.32
C VAL A 211 -24.58 -9.44 -27.53
N ASP A 212 -23.26 -9.37 -27.58
CA ASP A 212 -22.42 -10.16 -26.67
C ASP A 212 -22.56 -9.60 -25.25
N PRO A 213 -23.01 -10.41 -24.28
CA PRO A 213 -23.37 -9.93 -22.94
C PRO A 213 -22.18 -9.49 -22.09
N LYS A 214 -20.94 -9.76 -22.51
CA LYS A 214 -19.72 -9.37 -21.77
C LYS A 214 -19.01 -8.20 -22.41
N THR A 215 -19.02 -8.15 -23.74
CA THR A 215 -18.24 -7.16 -24.51
C THR A 215 -19.09 -6.02 -25.03
N GLY A 216 -20.42 -6.14 -25.04
CA GLY A 216 -21.31 -5.13 -25.63
C GLY A 216 -21.26 -5.11 -27.17
N ARG A 217 -20.68 -6.14 -27.81
CA ARG A 217 -20.56 -6.20 -29.27
C ARG A 217 -21.90 -6.55 -29.91
N LEU A 218 -22.43 -5.63 -30.69
CA LEU A 218 -23.63 -5.80 -31.50
C LEU A 218 -23.29 -6.49 -32.84
N SER A 219 -24.09 -7.47 -33.24
CA SER A 219 -23.96 -8.16 -34.52
C SER A 219 -25.31 -8.66 -35.05
N PRO A 220 -25.48 -8.87 -36.38
CA PRO A 220 -26.68 -9.49 -36.93
C PRO A 220 -26.82 -10.93 -36.40
N ALA A 221 -27.99 -11.27 -35.88
CA ALA A 221 -28.33 -12.62 -35.43
C ALA A 221 -28.87 -13.50 -36.58
N VAL A 222 -29.35 -12.87 -37.65
CA VAL A 222 -29.88 -13.52 -38.85
C VAL A 222 -29.40 -12.81 -40.10
N LEU A 223 -29.47 -13.49 -41.25
CA LEU A 223 -29.15 -12.88 -42.54
C LEU A 223 -30.19 -11.79 -42.85
N LEU A 224 -29.72 -10.55 -43.00
CA LEU A 224 -30.61 -9.40 -43.17
C LEU A 224 -31.19 -9.28 -44.59
N LEU A 225 -30.56 -9.92 -45.59
CA LEU A 225 -31.04 -9.98 -46.99
C LEU A 225 -32.46 -10.51 -47.14
N ALA A 226 -32.94 -11.35 -46.21
CA ALA A 226 -34.27 -11.93 -46.27
C ALA A 226 -35.39 -10.96 -45.86
N LEU A 227 -35.06 -9.77 -45.36
CA LEU A 227 -36.03 -8.80 -44.85
C LEU A 227 -36.58 -7.86 -45.95
N GLY A 228 -35.97 -7.84 -47.14
CA GLY A 228 -36.49 -7.08 -48.30
C GLY A 228 -36.53 -5.56 -48.12
N VAL A 229 -35.88 -5.03 -47.08
CA VAL A 229 -35.83 -3.61 -46.76
C VAL A 229 -34.42 -3.10 -46.99
N GLY A 230 -34.18 -2.49 -48.16
CA GLY A 230 -32.98 -1.71 -48.46
C GLY A 230 -32.87 -0.44 -47.61
N HIS A 231 -33.07 -0.55 -46.29
CA HIS A 231 -33.11 0.53 -45.33
C HIS A 231 -32.26 0.19 -44.12
N MET A 232 -31.46 1.17 -43.73
CA MET A 232 -30.68 1.21 -42.49
C MET A 232 -31.57 0.82 -41.30
N ILE A 233 -31.31 -0.32 -40.65
CA ILE A 233 -32.06 -0.69 -39.44
C ILE A 233 -31.44 0.07 -38.26
N LYS A 234 -32.18 1.03 -37.70
CA LYS A 234 -31.78 1.72 -36.47
C LYS A 234 -32.03 0.77 -35.28
N ALA A 235 -30.96 0.25 -34.69
CA ALA A 235 -31.03 -0.35 -33.36
C ALA A 235 -31.16 0.77 -32.33
N GLY A 236 -32.33 0.92 -31.72
CA GLY A 236 -32.49 1.69 -30.49
C GLY A 236 -31.93 0.86 -29.35
N ILE A 237 -30.67 1.12 -28.96
CA ILE A 237 -30.02 0.39 -27.89
C ILE A 237 -30.40 1.06 -26.57
N PHE A 238 -31.44 0.54 -25.93
CA PHE A 238 -31.62 0.66 -24.50
C PHE A 238 -31.34 -0.73 -23.93
N LEU A 239 -30.67 -0.81 -22.79
CA LEU A 239 -30.17 -2.06 -22.24
C LEU A 239 -30.68 -2.13 -20.79
N CYS A 240 -31.27 -3.26 -20.41
CA CYS A 240 -31.66 -3.52 -19.03
C CYS A 240 -30.45 -3.99 -18.23
N PHE A 241 -30.24 -3.40 -17.07
CA PHE A 241 -29.15 -3.77 -16.16
C PHE A 241 -29.71 -4.62 -15.02
N PHE A 242 -28.99 -5.68 -14.68
CA PHE A 242 -29.16 -6.38 -13.40
C PHE A 242 -27.83 -6.26 -12.65
N SER A 243 -27.88 -5.67 -11.46
CA SER A 243 -26.95 -5.96 -10.38
C SER A 243 -27.39 -7.20 -9.61
#